data_AF-A0A511QMH4-F1
#
_entry.id   AF-A0A511QMH4-F1
#
_cell.length_a   1.000
_cell.length_b   1.000
_cell.length_c   1.000
_cell.angle_alpha   90.00
_cell.angle_beta   90.00
_cell.angle_gamma   90.00
#
_symmetry.space_group_name_H-M   'P 1'
#
loop_
_entity.id
_entity.type
_entity.pdbx_description
1 polymer ?
#
loop_
_entity_poly.entity_id
_entity_poly.type
_entity_poly.pdbx_seq_one_letter_code
_entity_poly.pdbx_strand_id
1 'polypeptide(L)' 'MLIHSDQGSQFTGYEWPEFLKEHNLIPSMSRKENCHDNPVAESFFQLLKREQIKKKIYQTREKARSDIF' A
#
# COMPACT_ATOMS: atom_id res chain seq x y z
N MET A 1 -1.99 -5.66 17.98
CA MET A 1 -1.22 -5.95 16.74
C MET A 1 -0.67 -4.63 16.22
N LEU A 2 0.56 -4.61 15.71
CA LEU A 2 1.18 -3.39 15.16
C LEU A 2 1.02 -3.39 13.65
N ILE A 3 0.55 -2.28 13.09
CA ILE A 3 0.46 -2.07 11.64
C ILE A 3 1.45 -0.98 11.26
N HIS A 4 2.36 -1.33 10.36
CA HIS A 4 3.29 -0.37 9.78
C HIS A 4 2.69 0.21 8.49
N SER A 5 2.54 1.53 8.42
CA SER A 5 2.05 2.24 7.24
C SER A 5 2.94 3.44 6.91
N ASP A 6 3.01 3.82 5.65
CA ASP A 6 3.63 5.10 5.26
C ASP A 6 2.76 6.29 5.68
N GLN A 7 3.30 7.51 5.53
CA GLN A 7 2.60 8.76 5.86
C GLN A 7 1.78 9.33 4.68
N GLY A 8 1.36 8.50 3.73
CA GLY A 8 0.47 8.90 2.64
C GLY A 8 -0.84 9.50 3.16
N SER A 9 -1.50 10.31 2.33
CA SER A 9 -2.75 10.99 2.68
C SER A 9 -3.85 10.03 3.16
N GLN A 10 -3.88 8.83 2.59
CA GLN A 10 -4.81 7.75 2.97
C GLN A 10 -4.61 7.22 4.40
N PHE A 11 -3.41 7.34 4.97
CA PHE A 11 -3.09 6.86 6.33
C PHE A 11 -2.94 8.00 7.34
N THR A 12 -2.99 9.25 6.89
CA THR A 12 -2.85 10.45 7.74
C THR A 12 -4.18 11.20 7.93
N GLY A 13 -5.24 10.80 7.22
CA GLY A 13 -6.60 11.30 7.43
C GLY A 13 -7.25 10.77 8.71
N TYR A 14 -8.31 11.44 9.17
CA TYR A 14 -8.99 11.14 10.45
C TYR A 14 -9.62 9.75 10.52
N GLU A 15 -10.09 9.20 9.38
CA GLU A 15 -10.76 7.90 9.32
C GLU A 15 -9.80 6.73 9.68
N TRP A 16 -8.51 6.86 9.37
CA TRP A 16 -7.55 5.79 9.57
C TRP A 16 -7.22 5.52 11.06
N PRO A 17 -6.89 6.52 11.88
CA PRO A 17 -6.76 6.35 13.33
C PRO A 17 -8.03 5.81 14.00
N GLU A 18 -9.22 6.23 13.55
CA GLU A 18 -10.49 5.72 14.09
C GLU A 18 -10.67 4.23 13.81
N PHE A 19 -10.45 3.81 12.57
CA PHE A 19 -10.45 2.40 12.18
C PHE A 19 -9.48 1.57 13.02
N LEU A 20 -8.23 2.05 13.17
CA LEU A 20 -7.23 1.34 13.96
C LEU A 20 -7.63 1.20 15.44
N LYS A 21 -8.24 2.25 16.01
CA LYS A 21 -8.75 2.22 17.38
C LYS A 21 -9.87 1.20 17.55
N GLU A 22 -10.83 1.16 16.62
CA GLU A 22 -11.95 0.20 16.64
C GLU A 22 -11.45 -1.25 16.60
N HIS A 23 -10.38 -1.50 15.87
CA HIS A 23 -9.79 -2.83 15.70
C HIS A 23 -8.66 -3.18 16.70
N ASN A 24 -8.39 -2.33 17.70
CA ASN A 24 -7.30 -2.51 18.68
C ASN A 24 -5.91 -2.67 18.02
N LEU A 25 -5.67 -1.87 16.97
CA LEU A 25 -4.44 -1.86 16.19
C LEU A 25 -3.60 -0.64 16.56
N ILE A 26 -2.29 -0.84 16.65
CA ILE A 26 -1.33 0.23 16.97
C ILE A 26 -0.67 0.67 15.66
N PRO A 27 -0.87 1.93 15.21
CA PRO A 27 -0.16 2.45 14.05
C PRO A 27 1.32 2.63 14.37
N SER A 28 2.16 2.25 13.41
CA SER A 28 3.58 2.57 13.35
C SER A 28 3.82 3.25 12.01
N MET A 29 4.33 4.48 12.04
CA MET A 29 4.70 5.21 10.83
C MET A 29 6.11 5.73 10.99
N SER A 30 6.92 5.57 9.96
CA SER A 30 8.27 6.14 9.94
C SER A 30 8.26 7.62 9.58
N ARG A 31 9.41 8.28 9.77
CA ARG A 31 9.54 9.72 9.50
C ARG A 31 9.17 10.04 8.06
N LYS A 32 8.54 11.20 7.87
CA LYS A 32 8.30 11.80 6.56
C LYS A 32 9.61 11.80 5.77
N GLU A 33 9.53 11.39 4.51
CA GLU A 33 10.66 11.26 3.56
C GLU A 33 11.54 10.01 3.69
N ASN A 34 11.23 9.07 4.59
CA ASN A 34 11.87 7.76 4.60
C ASN A 34 10.99 6.73 3.87
N CYS A 35 11.06 6.73 2.54
CA CYS A 35 10.27 5.81 1.70
C CYS A 35 10.63 4.33 1.92
N HIS A 36 11.82 4.06 2.47
CA HIS A 36 12.39 2.73 2.67
C HIS A 36 11.85 1.96 3.88
N ASP A 37 10.95 2.56 4.68
CA ASP A 37 10.43 1.93 5.90
C ASP A 37 9.31 0.91 5.66
N ASN A 38 8.77 0.83 4.45
CA ASN A 38 7.80 -0.20 4.07
C ASN A 38 8.38 -1.21 3.03
N PRO A 39 9.55 -1.83 3.30
CA PRO A 39 10.28 -2.60 2.30
C PRO A 39 9.52 -3.84 1.84
N VAL A 40 8.61 -4.37 2.66
CA VAL A 40 7.79 -5.54 2.31
C VAL A 40 6.75 -5.16 1.26
N ALA A 41 6.00 -4.08 1.47
CA ALA A 41 5.03 -3.62 0.48
C ALA A 41 5.73 -3.15 -0.79
N GLU A 42 6.85 -2.43 -0.67
CA GLU A 42 7.65 -2.02 -1.83
C GLU A 42 8.13 -3.22 -2.64
N SER A 43 8.68 -4.25 -1.99
CA SER A 43 9.13 -5.48 -2.66
C SER A 43 7.97 -6.19 -3.36
N PHE A 44 6.80 -6.27 -2.71
CA PHE A 44 5.59 -6.84 -3.33
C PHE A 44 5.19 -6.06 -4.59
N PHE A 45 5.08 -4.73 -4.50
CA PHE A 45 4.67 -3.93 -5.66
C PHE A 45 5.73 -3.92 -6.77
N GLN A 46 7.01 -4.01 -6.42
CA GLN A 46 8.09 -4.17 -7.40
C GLN A 46 7.96 -5.50 -8.14
N LEU A 47 7.73 -6.61 -7.42
CA LEU A 47 7.52 -7.93 -8.02
C LEU A 47 6.27 -7.95 -8.90
N LEU A 48 5.14 -7.43 -8.40
CA LEU A 48 3.89 -7.33 -9.17
C LEU A 48 4.10 -6.55 -10.48
N LYS A 49 4.77 -5.39 -10.40
CA LYS A 49 5.08 -4.59 -11.59
C LYS A 49 6.00 -5.33 -12.56
N ARG A 50 7.01 -6.04 -12.04
CA ARG A 50 8.03 -6.71 -12.85
C ARG A 50 7.50 -7.96 -13.55
N GLU A 51 6.77 -8.80 -12.84
CA GLU A 51 6.32 -10.10 -13.32
C GLU A 51 4.97 -10.00 -14.04
N GLN A 52 4.01 -9.27 -13.48
CA GLN A 52 2.62 -9.28 -13.97
C GLN A 52 2.34 -8.16 -14.97
N ILE A 53 2.91 -6.95 -14.76
CA ILE A 53 2.51 -5.74 -15.51
C ILE A 53 3.53 -5.36 -16.59
N LYS A 54 4.81 -5.71 -16.42
CA LYS A 54 5.88 -5.27 -17.33
C LYS A 54 5.58 -5.70 -18.77
N LYS A 55 5.59 -4.73 -19.70
CA LYS A 55 5.26 -4.86 -21.14
C LYS A 55 3.78 -5.14 -21.47
N LYS A 56 2.85 -5.09 -20.51
CA LYS A 56 1.41 -5.13 -20.79
C LYS A 56 0.84 -3.71 -20.85
N ILE A 57 0.11 -3.40 -21.93
CA ILE A 57 -0.69 -2.18 -22.05
C ILE A 57 -2.16 -2.60 -21.98
N TYR A 58 -2.83 -2.20 -20.90
CA TYR A 58 -4.26 -2.47 -20.74
C TYR A 58 -5.08 -1.37 -21.42
N GLN A 59 -5.96 -1.76 -22.33
CA GLN A 59 -6.87 -0.83 -23.01
C GLN A 59 -7.98 -0.30 -22.09
N THR A 60 -8.36 -1.06 -21.05
CA THR A 60 -9.40 -0.69 -20.10
C THR A 60 -8.98 -1.04 -18.68
N ARG A 61 -9.53 -0.30 -17.70
CA ARG A 61 -9.31 -0.54 -16.27
C ARG A 61 -9.82 -1.92 -15.84
N GLU A 62 -10.89 -2.42 -16.46
CA GLU A 62 -11.47 -3.74 -16.16
C GLU A 62 -10.52 -4.88 -16.55
N LYS A 63 -9.88 -4.80 -17.72
CA LYS A 63 -8.85 -5.78 -18.14
C LYS A 63 -7.66 -5.79 -17.18
N ALA A 64 -7.22 -4.62 -16.73
CA ALA A 64 -6.17 -4.53 -15.73
C ALA A 64 -6.60 -5.16 -14.39
N ARG A 65 -7.84 -4.91 -13.95
CA ARG A 65 -8.37 -5.47 -12.70
C ARG A 65 -8.43 -7.00 -12.74
N SER A 66 -8.94 -7.58 -13.82
CA SER A 66 -9.04 -9.05 -13.98
C SER A 66 -7.69 -9.77 -14.08
N ASP A 67 -6.59 -9.06 -14.43
CA ASP A 67 -5.25 -9.65 -14.51
C ASP A 67 -4.48 -9.53 -13.18
N ILE A 68 -4.88 -8.59 -12.32
CA ILE A 68 -4.20 -8.28 -11.04
C ILE A 68 -4.90 -8.90 -9.83
N PHE A 69 -6.23 -9.04 -9.86
CA PHE A 69 -7.07 -9.56 -8.77
C PHE A 69 -7.78 -10.85 -9.19
#